data_AF-A0A4Q4SHQ3-F1
#
_entry.id   AF-A0A4Q4SHQ3-F1
#
_cell.length_a   1.000
_cell.length_b   1.000
_cell.length_c   1.000
_cell.angle_alpha   90.00
_cell.angle_beta   90.00
_cell.angle_gamma   90.00
#
_symmetry.space_group_name_H-M   'P 1'
#
loop_
_entity.id
_entity.type
_entity.pdbx_description
1 polymer ?
#
loop_
_entity_poly.entity_id
_entity_poly.type
_entity_poly.pdbx_seq_one_letter_code
_entity_poly.pdbx_strand_id
1 'polypeptide(L)'
;MKDVNVTGRRPGGSELIALDIDEPGVDGFYNLRGIKPIGHYRGATGNSDLDLLGFDAHVLDDNTIRFYMVNQRPPVGAFNNIIDASKSGANSTIEIFEMRTGQEQMRHVRTIFSDEIWTPNRVSALADGSGGFLVTNDHSVKVGLRRKLDYVIGGGNVAYCDGAGNCHAAYDGSEDDDTVPSTSSDEPMYKVYLKKALGYLPKSKLKFPNGLARGRDGFFYVPSAIDGQIRVLALQPDKTLRLVDTIHVGMPLDNISPDANGDIYAAGFPNLIQSGKGFDDPYNQSSPVTIWRIRKTVDVGKSGVRSIDYRVEKVLEDRDSKVLSGSTTVRHDVKTGRLFISAAVHPFLVVCEPTK
;
A
#
# COMPACT_ATOMS: atom_id res chain seq x y z
N MET A 1 0.66 8.24 17.78
CA MET A 1 1.19 6.92 17.43
C MET A 1 2.37 6.64 18.32
N LYS A 2 2.17 5.72 19.26
CA LYS A 2 3.22 5.03 19.99
C LYS A 2 4.11 4.33 18.96
N ASP A 3 5.35 4.05 19.35
CA ASP A 3 6.24 3.19 18.57
C ASP A 3 5.46 1.89 18.26
N VAL A 4 5.09 1.68 16.99
CA VAL A 4 4.26 0.53 16.56
C VAL A 4 5.08 -0.73 16.83
N ASN A 5 4.92 -1.28 18.03
CA ASN A 5 5.68 -2.42 18.50
C ASN A 5 5.00 -3.69 18.00
N VAL A 6 5.53 -4.24 16.91
CA VAL A 6 4.99 -5.45 16.30
C VAL A 6 5.18 -6.71 17.15
N THR A 7 5.95 -6.66 18.24
CA THR A 7 6.09 -7.77 19.20
C THR A 7 4.74 -8.22 19.78
N GLY A 8 3.75 -7.32 19.85
CA GLY A 8 2.40 -7.61 20.39
C GLY A 8 1.35 -7.99 19.35
N ARG A 9 1.72 -8.21 18.08
CA ARG A 9 0.76 -8.78 17.11
C ARG A 9 0.37 -10.20 17.53
N ARG A 10 -0.83 -10.62 17.13
CA ARG A 10 -1.59 -11.77 17.64
C ARG A 10 -0.67 -12.96 18.02
N PRO A 11 -0.80 -13.56 19.22
CA PRO A 11 0.04 -14.70 19.65
C PRO A 11 0.00 -15.95 18.74
N GLY A 12 -0.97 -16.05 17.82
CA GLY A 12 -1.10 -17.16 16.86
C GLY A 12 -1.03 -16.74 15.39
N GLY A 13 -0.43 -15.57 15.11
CA GLY A 13 -0.32 -15.02 13.75
C GLY A 13 -1.62 -14.54 13.13
N SER A 14 -1.55 -14.26 11.83
CA SER A 14 -2.63 -13.81 10.95
C SER A 14 -3.12 -14.97 10.08
N GLU A 15 -4.43 -14.98 9.78
CA GLU A 15 -5.01 -15.89 8.80
C GLU A 15 -5.34 -15.15 7.51
N LEU A 16 -5.02 -15.75 6.37
CA LEU A 16 -5.57 -15.30 5.08
C LEU A 16 -6.96 -15.92 4.92
N ILE A 17 -7.96 -15.10 4.62
CA ILE A 17 -9.36 -15.54 4.48
C ILE A 17 -9.83 -15.20 3.05
N ALA A 18 -10.48 -16.16 2.40
CA ALA A 18 -11.23 -15.93 1.16
C ALA A 18 -12.72 -15.81 1.48
N LEU A 19 -13.38 -14.86 0.82
CA LEU A 19 -14.81 -14.58 0.93
C LEU A 19 -15.50 -14.96 -0.39
N ASP A 20 -16.55 -15.75 -0.34
CA ASP A 20 -17.31 -16.16 -1.53
C ASP A 20 -18.37 -15.10 -1.89
N ILE A 21 -17.93 -14.06 -2.58
CA ILE A 21 -18.74 -12.85 -2.83
C ILE A 21 -19.85 -13.03 -3.87
N ASP A 22 -19.76 -14.06 -4.71
CA ASP A 22 -20.76 -14.35 -5.75
C ASP A 22 -21.91 -15.23 -5.25
N GLU A 23 -21.73 -15.89 -4.10
CA GLU A 23 -22.70 -16.82 -3.51
C GLU A 23 -22.98 -16.47 -2.04
N PRO A 24 -23.63 -15.33 -1.75
CA PRO A 24 -24.04 -14.99 -0.39
C PRO A 24 -25.04 -16.02 0.15
N GLY A 25 -24.92 -16.34 1.42
CA GLY A 25 -25.85 -17.17 2.17
C GLY A 25 -27.25 -16.57 2.23
N VAL A 26 -28.22 -17.39 2.66
CA VAL A 26 -29.63 -16.98 2.80
C VAL A 26 -29.84 -15.87 3.83
N ASP A 27 -28.87 -15.66 4.72
CA ASP A 27 -28.81 -14.59 5.72
C ASP A 27 -28.17 -13.30 5.18
N GLY A 28 -27.71 -13.30 3.93
CA GLY A 28 -27.01 -12.18 3.29
C GLY A 28 -25.53 -12.08 3.65
N PHE A 29 -25.00 -12.98 4.49
CA PHE A 29 -23.57 -13.04 4.80
C PHE A 29 -22.83 -13.92 3.78
N TYR A 30 -21.56 -13.67 3.61
CA TYR A 30 -20.73 -14.44 2.69
C TYR A 30 -20.06 -15.61 3.40
N ASN A 31 -19.97 -16.75 2.72
CA ASN A 31 -19.14 -17.86 3.19
C ASN A 31 -17.67 -17.43 3.22
N LEU A 32 -16.96 -17.86 4.26
CA LEU A 32 -15.54 -17.58 4.44
C LEU A 32 -14.77 -18.87 4.67
N ARG A 33 -13.55 -18.93 4.12
CA ARG A 33 -12.62 -20.03 4.37
C ARG A 33 -11.22 -19.51 4.63
N GLY A 34 -10.54 -20.12 5.59
CA GLY A 34 -9.13 -19.86 5.86
C GLY A 34 -8.26 -20.52 4.78
N ILE A 35 -7.24 -19.81 4.32
CA ILE A 35 -6.22 -20.31 3.41
C ILE A 35 -4.97 -20.61 4.23
N LYS A 36 -4.56 -21.88 4.28
CA LYS A 36 -3.41 -22.33 5.07
C LYS A 36 -2.14 -22.42 4.21
N PRO A 37 -0.99 -21.93 4.72
CA PRO A 37 0.28 -22.13 4.04
C PRO A 37 0.72 -23.60 4.13
N ILE A 38 1.22 -24.15 3.02
CA ILE A 38 1.84 -25.48 2.96
C ILE A 38 3.21 -25.42 2.28
N GLY A 39 3.98 -26.51 2.37
CA GLY A 39 5.29 -26.62 1.77
C GLY A 39 6.41 -26.27 2.75
N HIS A 40 7.34 -25.41 2.34
CA HIS A 40 8.58 -25.15 3.08
C HIS A 40 8.59 -23.85 3.90
N TYR A 41 7.45 -23.15 3.99
CA TYR A 41 7.34 -21.96 4.80
C TYR A 41 7.62 -22.26 6.28
N ARG A 42 8.38 -21.37 6.93
CA ARG A 42 8.62 -21.38 8.38
C ARG A 42 8.43 -19.97 8.95
N GLY A 43 7.51 -19.86 9.90
CA GLY A 43 7.22 -18.64 10.63
C GLY A 43 8.37 -18.19 11.52
N ALA A 44 8.20 -17.05 12.21
CA ALA A 44 9.24 -16.45 13.05
C ALA A 44 9.74 -17.40 14.16
N THR A 45 8.82 -18.12 14.80
CA THR A 45 9.12 -18.98 15.95
C THR A 45 9.41 -20.44 15.55
N GLY A 46 9.42 -20.74 14.25
CA GLY A 46 9.56 -22.09 13.70
C GLY A 46 8.24 -22.83 13.47
N ASN A 47 7.10 -22.20 13.79
CA ASN A 47 5.76 -22.62 13.41
C ASN A 47 5.47 -22.35 11.91
N SER A 48 4.21 -22.44 11.50
CA SER A 48 3.73 -22.12 10.14
C SER A 48 2.90 -20.83 10.09
N ASP A 49 2.94 -20.01 11.14
CA ASP A 49 2.11 -18.82 11.25
C ASP A 49 2.70 -17.66 10.44
N LEU A 50 1.82 -16.92 9.75
CA LEU A 50 2.18 -15.72 9.00
C LEU A 50 1.87 -14.46 9.82
N ASP A 51 2.72 -13.46 9.75
CA ASP A 51 2.54 -12.14 10.37
C ASP A 51 2.14 -11.12 9.30
N LEU A 52 1.00 -11.38 8.64
CA LEU A 52 0.55 -10.62 7.48
C LEU A 52 0.26 -9.15 7.82
N LEU A 53 0.81 -8.24 7.02
CA LEU A 53 0.42 -6.83 7.00
C LEU A 53 -0.45 -6.49 5.77
N GLY A 54 -0.09 -7.03 4.61
CA GLY A 54 -0.76 -6.77 3.34
C GLY A 54 -0.20 -7.65 2.24
N PHE A 55 -0.88 -7.67 1.10
CA PHE A 55 -0.44 -8.47 -0.04
C PHE A 55 -0.85 -7.83 -1.37
N ASP A 56 -0.22 -8.31 -2.43
CA ASP A 56 -0.71 -8.19 -3.80
C ASP A 56 -0.75 -9.57 -4.44
N ALA A 57 -1.54 -9.72 -5.50
CA ALA A 57 -1.74 -11.00 -6.15
C ALA A 57 -1.81 -10.85 -7.67
N HIS A 58 -1.29 -11.85 -8.37
CA HIS A 58 -1.31 -11.92 -9.82
C HIS A 58 -1.80 -13.29 -10.28
N VAL A 59 -2.74 -13.30 -11.23
CA VAL A 59 -3.25 -14.53 -11.86
C VAL A 59 -2.24 -14.98 -12.91
N LEU A 60 -1.64 -16.15 -12.73
CA LEU A 60 -0.63 -16.71 -13.64
C LEU A 60 -1.26 -17.40 -14.86
N ASP A 61 -2.39 -18.06 -14.65
CA ASP A 61 -3.15 -18.83 -15.63
C ASP A 61 -4.62 -18.96 -15.18
N ASP A 62 -5.44 -19.74 -15.89
CA ASP A 62 -6.88 -19.89 -15.64
C ASP A 62 -7.27 -20.22 -14.19
N ASN A 63 -6.37 -20.83 -13.42
CA ASN A 63 -6.69 -21.22 -12.05
C ASN A 63 -5.56 -21.05 -11.04
N THR A 64 -4.43 -20.42 -11.37
CA THR A 64 -3.32 -20.24 -10.44
C THR A 64 -3.13 -18.77 -10.10
N ILE A 65 -3.14 -18.47 -8.80
CA ILE A 65 -2.89 -17.14 -8.26
C ILE A 65 -1.55 -17.17 -7.51
N ARG A 66 -0.65 -16.26 -7.87
CA ARG A 66 0.58 -16.00 -7.12
C ARG A 66 0.37 -14.80 -6.20
N PHE A 67 0.61 -15.00 -4.91
CA PHE A 67 0.57 -13.98 -3.88
C PHE A 67 1.98 -13.50 -3.54
N TYR A 68 2.09 -12.19 -3.33
CA TYR A 68 3.24 -11.51 -2.77
C TYR A 68 2.78 -10.93 -1.45
N MET A 69 3.29 -11.43 -0.33
CA MET A 69 2.77 -11.09 0.99
C MET A 69 3.82 -10.39 1.83
N VAL A 70 3.48 -9.21 2.34
CA VAL A 70 4.27 -8.54 3.37
C VAL A 70 4.09 -9.27 4.69
N ASN A 71 5.14 -9.94 5.13
CA ASN A 71 5.18 -10.72 6.35
C ASN A 71 6.04 -10.00 7.39
N GLN A 72 5.42 -9.22 8.29
CA GLN A 72 6.09 -8.43 9.31
C GLN A 72 6.39 -9.27 10.56
N ARG A 73 7.28 -10.24 10.39
CA ARG A 73 7.67 -11.18 11.45
C ARG A 73 8.24 -10.46 12.67
N PRO A 74 7.89 -10.87 13.90
CA PRO A 74 8.60 -10.39 15.07
C PRO A 74 10.07 -10.82 15.00
N PRO A 75 11.00 -10.01 15.51
CA PRO A 75 12.38 -10.45 15.67
C PRO A 75 12.44 -11.57 16.71
N VAL A 76 13.32 -12.54 16.48
CA VAL A 76 13.55 -13.68 17.38
C VAL A 76 15.01 -13.76 17.79
N GLY A 77 15.23 -14.14 19.05
CA GLY A 77 16.56 -14.39 19.63
C GLY A 77 16.91 -15.88 19.62
N ALA A 78 17.80 -16.28 20.53
CA ALA A 78 18.17 -17.68 20.72
C ALA A 78 16.93 -18.56 20.98
N PHE A 79 16.93 -19.77 20.42
CA PHE A 79 15.83 -20.73 20.51
C PHE A 79 14.48 -20.22 20.00
N ASN A 80 14.48 -19.29 19.02
CA ASN A 80 13.28 -18.74 18.39
C ASN A 80 12.34 -17.98 19.34
N ASN A 81 12.84 -17.50 20.48
CA ASN A 81 12.04 -16.68 21.39
C ASN A 81 11.84 -15.28 20.80
N ILE A 82 10.60 -14.81 20.78
CA ILE A 82 10.29 -13.43 20.35
C ILE A 82 11.01 -12.44 21.26
N ILE A 83 11.66 -11.46 20.64
CA ILE A 83 12.33 -10.34 21.34
C ILE A 83 11.64 -9.01 21.04
N ASP A 84 12.04 -7.99 21.79
CA ASP A 84 11.46 -6.65 21.71
C ASP A 84 11.84 -5.93 20.40
N ALA A 85 10.86 -5.75 19.52
CA ALA A 85 11.02 -5.11 18.23
C ALA A 85 11.31 -3.61 18.33
N SER A 86 11.09 -2.96 19.47
CA SER A 86 11.50 -1.56 19.65
C SER A 86 13.03 -1.37 19.58
N LYS A 87 13.79 -2.45 19.75
CA LYS A 87 15.26 -2.44 19.76
C LYS A 87 15.89 -2.74 18.39
N SER A 88 15.31 -3.66 17.63
CA SER A 88 15.87 -4.14 16.35
C SER A 88 14.97 -3.91 15.13
N GLY A 89 13.70 -3.59 15.36
CA GLY A 89 12.65 -3.60 14.35
C GLY A 89 12.16 -5.02 14.05
N ALA A 90 11.17 -5.09 13.16
CA ALA A 90 10.64 -6.35 12.62
C ALA A 90 11.70 -7.08 11.79
N ASN A 91 11.58 -8.40 11.72
CA ASN A 91 12.34 -9.25 10.80
C ASN A 91 11.54 -9.51 9.51
N SER A 92 11.10 -8.42 8.87
CA SER A 92 10.14 -8.48 7.78
C SER A 92 10.68 -9.21 6.55
N THR A 93 9.79 -9.93 5.88
CA THR A 93 10.05 -10.64 4.62
C THR A 93 8.93 -10.41 3.63
N ILE A 94 9.19 -10.72 2.36
CA ILE A 94 8.14 -10.90 1.35
C ILE A 94 8.00 -12.39 1.07
N GLU A 95 6.83 -12.94 1.35
CA GLU A 95 6.54 -14.36 1.10
C GLU A 95 5.80 -14.52 -0.21
N ILE A 96 6.29 -15.45 -1.04
CA ILE A 96 5.69 -15.81 -2.32
C ILE A 96 4.96 -17.13 -2.15
N PHE A 97 3.67 -17.12 -2.45
CA PHE A 97 2.81 -18.30 -2.41
C PHE A 97 2.08 -18.47 -3.75
N GLU A 98 1.76 -19.71 -4.09
CA GLU A 98 0.87 -20.04 -5.18
C GLU A 98 -0.33 -20.84 -4.68
N MET A 99 -1.50 -20.48 -5.17
CA MET A 99 -2.75 -21.13 -4.81
C MET A 99 -3.54 -21.43 -6.09
N ARG A 100 -4.14 -22.63 -6.15
CA ARG A 100 -5.18 -22.86 -7.15
C ARG A 100 -6.50 -22.23 -6.70
N THR A 101 -7.21 -21.54 -7.58
CA THR A 101 -8.49 -20.89 -7.30
C THR A 101 -9.46 -21.86 -6.63
N GLY A 102 -10.15 -21.40 -5.59
CA GLY A 102 -11.10 -22.20 -4.81
C GLY A 102 -10.49 -23.13 -3.75
N GLN A 103 -9.17 -23.28 -3.68
CA GLN A 103 -8.53 -24.12 -2.66
C GLN A 103 -8.42 -23.42 -1.30
N GLU A 104 -8.23 -24.23 -0.25
CA GLU A 104 -7.99 -23.81 1.14
C GLU A 104 -6.50 -23.82 1.51
N GLN A 105 -5.62 -24.10 0.55
CA GLN A 105 -4.19 -24.22 0.78
C GLN A 105 -3.40 -23.50 -0.30
N MET A 106 -2.35 -22.81 0.12
CA MET A 106 -1.39 -22.13 -0.76
C MET A 106 0.01 -22.67 -0.52
N ARG A 107 0.70 -23.02 -1.60
CA ARG A 107 2.05 -23.60 -1.56
C ARG A 107 3.08 -22.49 -1.51
N HIS A 108 3.95 -22.56 -0.50
CA HIS A 108 5.11 -21.67 -0.41
C HIS A 108 6.04 -21.90 -1.61
N VAL A 109 6.37 -20.81 -2.29
CA VAL A 109 7.33 -20.78 -3.38
C VAL A 109 8.68 -20.31 -2.86
N ARG A 110 8.70 -19.20 -2.13
CA ARG A 110 9.95 -18.57 -1.66
C ARG A 110 9.71 -17.53 -0.57
N THR A 111 10.71 -17.37 0.30
CA THR A 111 10.88 -16.21 1.17
C THR A 111 11.93 -15.27 0.59
N ILE A 112 11.61 -13.98 0.45
CA ILE A 112 12.55 -12.93 0.06
C ILE A 112 12.87 -12.08 1.28
N PHE A 113 14.16 -12.00 1.58
CA PHE A 113 14.75 -11.18 2.63
C PHE A 113 15.87 -10.35 2.02
N SER A 114 15.88 -9.04 2.29
CA SER A 114 16.85 -8.11 1.76
C SER A 114 16.98 -6.89 2.68
N ASP A 115 18.16 -6.27 2.70
CA ASP A 115 18.40 -5.02 3.42
C ASP A 115 17.59 -3.85 2.85
N GLU A 116 17.11 -3.96 1.61
CA GLU A 116 16.19 -3.01 0.96
C GLU A 116 14.74 -3.17 1.40
N ILE A 117 14.42 -4.16 2.24
CA ILE A 117 13.07 -4.46 2.74
C ILE A 117 13.09 -4.32 4.27
N TRP A 118 13.26 -3.10 4.76
CA TRP A 118 13.48 -2.88 6.20
C TRP A 118 12.20 -2.58 6.98
N THR A 119 11.27 -1.83 6.41
CA THR A 119 9.96 -1.52 7.02
C THR A 119 8.86 -1.62 5.96
N PRO A 120 8.71 -2.80 5.33
CA PRO A 120 7.77 -2.96 4.23
C PRO A 120 6.35 -2.71 4.71
N ASN A 121 5.60 -1.97 3.91
CA ASN A 121 4.20 -1.66 4.15
C ASN A 121 3.32 -2.35 3.10
N ARG A 122 3.57 -2.08 1.81
CA ARG A 122 2.79 -2.66 0.71
C ARG A 122 3.66 -3.09 -0.44
N VAL A 123 3.28 -4.21 -1.06
CA VAL A 123 3.88 -4.75 -2.27
C VAL A 123 2.97 -4.52 -3.48
N SER A 124 3.56 -4.38 -4.66
CA SER A 124 2.86 -4.45 -5.94
C SER A 124 3.64 -5.30 -6.94
N ALA A 125 3.02 -6.36 -7.45
CA ALA A 125 3.62 -7.26 -8.41
C ALA A 125 3.74 -6.60 -9.80
N LEU A 126 4.83 -6.84 -10.52
CA LEU A 126 4.99 -6.33 -11.88
C LEU A 126 4.16 -7.07 -12.92
N ALA A 127 3.68 -8.28 -12.63
CA ALA A 127 2.74 -9.00 -13.50
C ALA A 127 3.20 -9.13 -14.97
N ASP A 128 4.51 -9.13 -15.22
CA ASP A 128 5.15 -9.14 -16.55
C ASP A 128 5.90 -10.46 -16.83
N GLY A 129 5.63 -11.49 -16.03
CA GLY A 129 6.30 -12.79 -16.10
C GLY A 129 7.68 -12.86 -15.43
N SER A 130 8.30 -11.72 -15.09
CA SER A 130 9.64 -11.69 -14.46
C SER A 130 9.63 -12.17 -13.00
N GLY A 131 8.46 -12.18 -12.37
CA GLY A 131 8.31 -12.40 -10.93
C GLY A 131 8.71 -11.21 -10.07
N GLY A 132 9.16 -10.10 -10.67
CA GLY A 132 9.56 -8.89 -9.96
C GLY A 132 8.39 -8.15 -9.33
N PHE A 133 8.70 -7.32 -8.33
CA PHE A 133 7.73 -6.52 -7.59
C PHE A 133 8.39 -5.26 -7.02
N LEU A 134 7.54 -4.30 -6.66
CA LEU A 134 7.92 -3.12 -5.90
C LEU A 134 7.37 -3.23 -4.47
N VAL A 135 8.07 -2.65 -3.51
CA VAL A 135 7.64 -2.59 -2.11
C VAL A 135 7.89 -1.21 -1.53
N THR A 136 6.91 -0.65 -0.81
CA THR A 136 7.11 0.56 -0.02
C THR A 136 7.75 0.23 1.31
N ASN A 137 8.81 0.95 1.69
CA ASN A 137 9.24 1.04 3.07
C ASN A 137 8.67 2.34 3.66
N ASP A 138 7.82 2.22 4.68
CA ASP A 138 7.08 3.38 5.23
C ASP A 138 7.93 4.33 6.10
N HIS A 139 9.12 3.91 6.51
CA HIS A 139 10.06 4.71 7.29
C HIS A 139 11.43 4.71 6.64
N SER A 140 12.30 5.66 7.01
CA SER A 140 13.70 5.64 6.56
C SER A 140 14.57 4.65 7.33
N VAL A 141 14.18 4.23 8.54
CA VAL A 141 14.92 3.27 9.36
C VAL A 141 13.98 2.39 10.20
N LYS A 142 14.49 1.23 10.65
CA LYS A 142 13.73 0.27 11.47
C LYS A 142 13.38 0.76 12.87
N VAL A 143 14.26 1.50 13.53
CA VAL A 143 14.14 1.90 14.95
C VAL A 143 14.80 3.25 15.22
N GLY A 144 14.62 3.78 16.44
CA GLY A 144 15.33 4.96 16.94
C GLY A 144 14.71 6.30 16.55
N LEU A 145 15.43 7.40 16.86
CA LEU A 145 14.92 8.76 16.72
C LEU A 145 14.57 9.12 15.27
N ARG A 146 15.37 8.65 14.30
CA ARG A 146 15.12 8.91 12.88
C ARG A 146 13.76 8.37 12.43
N ARG A 147 13.34 7.19 12.90
CA ARG A 147 12.01 6.60 12.65
C ARG A 147 10.90 7.51 13.20
N LYS A 148 11.06 8.00 14.43
CA LYS A 148 10.09 8.90 15.08
C LYS A 148 9.92 10.22 14.32
N LEU A 149 11.01 10.72 13.75
CA LEU A 149 11.00 11.94 12.96
C LEU A 149 10.31 11.77 11.59
N ASP A 150 10.20 10.55 11.03
CA ASP A 150 9.54 10.31 9.74
C ASP A 150 8.09 10.84 9.72
N TYR A 151 7.38 10.78 10.85
CA TYR A 151 6.02 11.33 10.99
C TYR A 151 5.93 12.86 10.78
N VAL A 152 7.05 13.57 10.87
CA VAL A 152 7.10 15.04 10.76
C VAL A 152 7.84 15.46 9.49
N ILE A 153 9.05 14.93 9.28
CA ILE A 153 9.93 15.36 8.18
C ILE A 153 9.84 14.46 6.94
N GLY A 154 9.07 13.38 7.00
CA GLY A 154 9.01 12.39 5.94
C GLY A 154 10.24 11.46 5.89
N GLY A 155 10.17 10.53 4.95
CA GLY A 155 11.10 9.44 4.74
C GLY A 155 10.38 8.24 4.14
N GLY A 156 11.08 7.11 4.16
CA GLY A 156 10.69 5.92 3.41
C GLY A 156 11.18 5.95 1.97
N ASN A 157 10.97 4.83 1.28
CA ASN A 157 11.30 4.67 -0.13
C ASN A 157 10.34 3.66 -0.79
N VAL A 158 10.51 3.47 -2.09
CA VAL A 158 10.08 2.28 -2.82
C VAL A 158 11.33 1.52 -3.23
N ALA A 159 11.37 0.22 -2.96
CA ALA A 159 12.39 -0.69 -3.44
C ALA A 159 11.83 -1.58 -4.55
N TYR A 160 12.67 -1.93 -5.51
CA TYR A 160 12.42 -2.98 -6.49
C TYR A 160 13.11 -4.26 -6.05
N CYS A 161 12.47 -5.39 -6.28
CA CYS A 161 13.05 -6.71 -6.15
C CYS A 161 12.71 -7.56 -7.37
N ASP A 162 13.69 -8.29 -7.91
CA ASP A 162 13.42 -9.31 -8.92
C ASP A 162 12.85 -10.60 -8.31
N GLY A 163 12.45 -11.55 -9.16
CA GLY A 163 11.95 -12.85 -8.70
C GLY A 163 12.99 -13.73 -7.99
N ALA A 164 14.29 -13.38 -8.11
CA ALA A 164 15.36 -14.05 -7.39
C ALA A 164 15.56 -13.52 -5.96
N GLY A 165 15.07 -12.31 -5.67
CA GLY A 165 15.24 -11.60 -4.41
C GLY A 165 16.41 -10.61 -4.42
N ASN A 166 16.99 -10.30 -5.59
CA ASN A 166 17.92 -9.18 -5.71
C ASN A 166 17.10 -7.89 -5.68
N CYS A 167 17.41 -7.02 -4.73
CA CYS A 167 16.67 -5.78 -4.53
C CYS A 167 17.59 -4.56 -4.59
N HIS A 168 17.03 -3.42 -4.96
CA HIS A 168 17.66 -2.10 -4.85
C HIS A 168 16.61 -1.02 -4.64
N ALA A 169 17.02 0.14 -4.12
CA ALA A 169 16.17 1.32 -4.06
C ALA A 169 15.69 1.71 -5.47
N ALA A 170 14.41 2.02 -5.59
CA ALA A 170 13.77 2.41 -6.85
C ALA A 170 13.26 3.86 -6.85
N TYR A 171 12.84 4.39 -5.70
CA TYR A 171 12.44 5.79 -5.53
C TYR A 171 12.46 6.23 -4.07
N ASP A 172 13.02 7.39 -3.75
CA ASP A 172 12.85 8.00 -2.41
C ASP A 172 12.39 9.47 -2.43
N GLY A 173 12.26 10.04 -3.63
CA GLY A 173 11.89 11.45 -3.85
C GLY A 173 13.08 12.40 -3.94
N SER A 174 14.31 11.89 -3.99
CA SER A 174 15.52 12.67 -4.27
C SER A 174 15.88 12.73 -5.76
N GLU A 175 15.28 11.87 -6.57
CA GLU A 175 15.47 11.75 -8.02
C GLU A 175 15.13 13.06 -8.75
N ASP A 176 15.76 13.31 -9.89
CA ASP A 176 15.43 14.45 -10.75
C ASP A 176 14.02 14.29 -11.35
N ASP A 177 13.16 15.27 -11.06
CA ASP A 177 11.86 15.37 -11.70
C ASP A 177 12.08 15.77 -13.17
N ASP A 178 12.00 14.81 -14.09
CA ASP A 178 12.02 15.04 -15.55
C ASP A 178 10.82 15.87 -16.06
N THR A 179 10.04 16.51 -15.17
CA THR A 179 8.95 17.42 -15.55
C THR A 179 9.43 18.71 -16.24
N VAL A 180 10.68 18.75 -16.68
CA VAL A 180 11.17 19.74 -17.65
C VAL A 180 11.55 19.07 -18.98
N PRO A 181 10.59 18.76 -19.86
CA PRO A 181 10.89 18.70 -21.28
C PRO A 181 11.03 20.13 -21.82
N SER A 182 12.22 20.41 -22.35
CA SER A 182 12.62 21.50 -23.26
C SER A 182 12.04 22.89 -23.01
N THR A 183 12.92 23.81 -22.63
CA THR A 183 12.75 25.24 -22.89
C THR A 183 12.22 25.47 -24.31
N SER A 184 10.92 25.75 -24.46
CA SER A 184 10.49 26.48 -25.64
C SER A 184 11.06 27.89 -25.49
N SER A 185 11.54 28.47 -26.59
CA SER A 185 12.11 29.83 -26.62
C SER A 185 11.13 30.94 -26.21
N ASP A 186 9.88 30.59 -25.86
CA ASP A 186 8.79 31.50 -25.56
C ASP A 186 8.31 31.42 -24.09
N GLU A 187 9.04 30.72 -23.20
CA GLU A 187 8.61 30.61 -21.80
C GLU A 187 8.79 31.96 -21.06
N PRO A 188 7.73 32.54 -20.46
CA PRO A 188 7.82 33.83 -19.77
C PRO A 188 8.90 33.81 -18.69
N MET A 189 9.73 34.87 -18.63
CA MET A 189 10.87 34.95 -17.70
C MET A 189 10.52 34.66 -16.24
N TYR A 190 9.32 35.01 -15.77
CA TYR A 190 8.90 34.71 -14.40
C TYR A 190 8.84 33.19 -14.11
N LYS A 191 8.49 32.34 -15.09
CA LYS A 191 8.50 30.87 -14.94
C LYS A 191 9.92 30.33 -14.87
N VAL A 192 10.86 30.91 -15.61
CA VAL A 192 12.29 30.55 -15.54
C VAL A 192 12.85 30.87 -14.16
N TYR A 193 12.58 32.08 -13.64
CA TYR A 193 12.96 32.46 -12.28
C TYR A 193 12.26 31.61 -11.21
N LEU A 194 10.98 31.28 -11.40
CA LEU A 194 10.23 30.41 -10.48
C LEU A 194 10.78 28.98 -10.48
N LYS A 195 11.05 28.36 -11.62
CA LYS A 195 11.70 27.04 -11.71
C LYS A 195 13.07 27.05 -11.05
N LYS A 196 13.87 28.09 -11.29
CA LYS A 196 15.18 28.26 -10.64
C LYS A 196 15.04 28.42 -9.13
N ALA A 197 14.06 29.19 -8.65
CA ALA A 197 13.76 29.35 -7.23
C ALA A 197 13.27 28.04 -6.58
N LEU A 198 12.37 27.32 -7.25
CA LEU A 198 11.87 26.01 -6.82
C LEU A 198 12.97 24.94 -6.81
N GLY A 199 13.94 25.00 -7.72
CA GLY A 199 15.10 24.11 -7.74
C GLY A 199 16.07 24.30 -6.56
N TYR A 200 15.97 25.40 -5.82
CA TYR A 200 16.70 25.59 -4.55
C TYR A 200 15.93 25.09 -3.33
N LEU A 201 14.63 24.77 -3.48
CA LEU A 201 13.89 24.11 -2.40
C LEU A 201 14.33 22.65 -2.34
N PRO A 202 14.52 22.10 -1.13
CA PRO A 202 14.78 20.67 -0.98
C PRO A 202 13.61 19.89 -1.59
N LYS A 203 13.92 18.94 -2.48
CA LYS A 203 12.92 18.05 -3.06
C LYS A 203 12.16 17.35 -1.93
N SER A 204 10.85 17.27 -2.09
CA SER A 204 10.04 16.57 -1.09
C SER A 204 10.28 15.09 -1.20
N LYS A 205 11.02 14.55 -0.24
CA LYS A 205 11.05 13.11 0.03
C LYS A 205 9.63 12.56 0.12
N LEU A 206 9.50 11.24 -0.06
CA LEU A 206 8.30 10.54 0.34
C LEU A 206 7.99 10.82 1.81
N LYS A 207 6.71 10.75 2.18
CA LYS A 207 6.26 10.96 3.56
C LYS A 207 5.36 9.81 3.94
N PHE A 208 5.97 8.81 4.57
CA PHE A 208 5.27 7.61 5.03
C PHE A 208 4.52 6.92 3.87
N PRO A 209 5.25 6.43 2.85
CA PRO A 209 4.64 5.79 1.70
C PRO A 209 3.96 4.50 2.16
N ASN A 210 2.65 4.41 1.90
CA ASN A 210 1.81 3.36 2.44
C ASN A 210 1.38 2.39 1.32
N GLY A 211 0.09 2.30 0.99
CA GLY A 211 -0.43 1.21 0.16
C GLY A 211 -0.24 1.35 -1.35
N LEU A 212 1.00 1.24 -1.82
CA LEU A 212 1.40 1.14 -3.22
C LEU A 212 0.48 0.24 -4.05
N ALA A 213 0.08 0.71 -5.24
CA ALA A 213 -0.65 -0.10 -6.22
C ALA A 213 -0.29 0.27 -7.66
N ARG A 214 -0.35 -0.72 -8.56
CA ARG A 214 -0.23 -0.51 -10.01
C ARG A 214 -1.60 -0.25 -10.64
N GLY A 215 -1.73 0.86 -11.36
CA GLY A 215 -2.92 1.17 -12.15
C GLY A 215 -3.00 0.38 -13.46
N ARG A 216 -4.18 0.42 -14.09
CA ARG A 216 -4.40 -0.22 -15.40
C ARG A 216 -3.66 0.47 -16.55
N ASP A 217 -3.22 1.70 -16.35
CA ASP A 217 -2.36 2.44 -17.27
C ASP A 217 -0.87 2.13 -17.10
N GLY A 218 -0.53 1.20 -16.20
CA GLY A 218 0.83 0.73 -15.97
C GLY A 218 1.65 1.58 -15.01
N PHE A 219 1.14 2.74 -14.57
CA PHE A 219 1.79 3.56 -13.55
C PHE A 219 1.63 2.96 -12.15
N PHE A 220 2.53 3.34 -11.26
CA PHE A 220 2.49 3.00 -9.84
C PHE A 220 2.05 4.22 -9.06
N TYR A 221 1.12 4.02 -8.15
CA TYR A 221 0.55 5.06 -7.32
C TYR A 221 1.00 4.83 -5.87
N VAL A 222 1.63 5.83 -5.27
CA VAL A 222 2.15 5.76 -3.90
C VAL A 222 1.49 6.85 -3.07
N PRO A 223 0.53 6.50 -2.20
CA PRO A 223 -0.12 7.46 -1.31
C PRO A 223 0.80 7.84 -0.15
N SER A 224 0.69 9.10 0.30
CA SER A 224 1.28 9.56 1.56
C SER A 224 0.27 9.47 2.70
N ALA A 225 0.70 8.83 3.79
CA ALA A 225 -0.05 8.82 5.05
C ALA A 225 0.13 10.10 5.90
N ILE A 226 0.71 11.15 5.33
CA ILE A 226 0.99 12.42 6.05
C ILE A 226 0.48 13.63 5.27
N ASP A 227 0.86 13.82 4.01
CA ASP A 227 0.58 15.08 3.29
C ASP A 227 -0.60 15.02 2.31
N GLY A 228 -1.23 13.85 2.20
CA GLY A 228 -2.42 13.66 1.37
C GLY A 228 -2.18 13.81 -0.13
N GLN A 229 -0.95 13.52 -0.56
CA GLN A 229 -0.58 13.43 -1.96
C GLN A 229 -0.44 11.97 -2.39
N ILE A 230 -0.65 11.71 -3.69
CA ILE A 230 -0.35 10.43 -4.33
C ILE A 230 0.70 10.71 -5.40
N ARG A 231 1.88 10.08 -5.28
CA ARG A 231 2.90 10.10 -6.33
C ARG A 231 2.50 9.13 -7.43
N VAL A 232 2.53 9.59 -8.69
CA VAL A 232 2.32 8.77 -9.88
C VAL A 232 3.67 8.49 -10.50
N LEU A 233 4.09 7.24 -10.51
CA LEU A 233 5.44 6.82 -10.83
C LEU A 233 5.47 5.89 -12.05
N ALA A 234 6.43 6.10 -12.95
CA ALA A 234 6.70 5.23 -14.09
C ALA A 234 7.92 4.35 -13.84
N LEU A 235 7.77 3.04 -14.01
CA LEU A 235 8.90 2.11 -13.99
C LEU A 235 9.78 2.30 -15.23
N GLN A 236 11.07 2.53 -14.98
CA GLN A 236 12.09 2.69 -16.00
C GLN A 236 12.71 1.33 -16.39
N PRO A 237 13.42 1.23 -17.54
CA PRO A 237 14.08 -0.01 -17.96
C PRO A 237 15.08 -0.58 -16.95
N ASP A 238 15.76 0.30 -16.21
CA ASP A 238 16.72 -0.04 -15.14
C ASP A 238 16.05 -0.38 -13.79
N LYS A 239 14.71 -0.48 -13.78
CA LYS A 239 13.88 -0.79 -12.61
C LYS A 239 13.89 0.26 -11.51
N THR A 240 14.39 1.46 -11.80
CA THR A 240 14.09 2.66 -11.00
C THR A 240 12.71 3.20 -11.35
N LEU A 241 12.19 4.12 -10.54
CA LEU A 241 10.94 4.80 -10.80
C LEU A 241 11.18 6.28 -11.03
N ARG A 242 10.36 6.85 -11.90
CA ARG A 242 10.37 8.27 -12.21
C ARG A 242 9.05 8.91 -11.86
N LEU A 243 9.07 10.07 -11.21
CA LEU A 243 7.86 10.85 -10.96
C LEU A 243 7.28 11.36 -12.28
N VAL A 244 6.01 11.03 -12.52
CA VAL A 244 5.24 11.47 -13.68
C VAL A 244 4.27 12.58 -13.28
N ASP A 245 3.63 12.43 -12.12
CA ASP A 245 2.62 13.38 -11.64
C ASP A 245 2.43 13.28 -10.12
N THR A 246 1.74 14.25 -9.53
CA THR A 246 1.31 14.24 -8.13
C THR A 246 -0.16 14.65 -8.01
N ILE A 247 -0.97 13.71 -7.52
CA ILE A 247 -2.40 13.92 -7.25
C ILE A 247 -2.55 14.49 -5.84
N HIS A 248 -3.26 15.60 -5.71
CA HIS A 248 -3.49 16.26 -4.43
C HIS A 248 -4.89 15.94 -3.91
N VAL A 249 -4.99 15.02 -2.94
CA VAL A 249 -6.26 14.67 -2.29
C VAL A 249 -6.54 15.60 -1.10
N GLY A 250 -5.49 16.13 -0.47
CA GLY A 250 -5.62 17.08 0.64
C GLY A 250 -5.97 16.43 1.98
N MET A 251 -5.90 15.09 2.05
CA MET A 251 -6.14 14.30 3.25
C MET A 251 -5.14 13.13 3.28
N PRO A 252 -4.52 12.83 4.43
CA PRO A 252 -3.66 11.65 4.60
C PRO A 252 -4.34 10.36 4.17
N LEU A 253 -3.60 9.53 3.44
CA LEU A 253 -4.11 8.31 2.81
C LEU A 253 -3.35 7.07 3.29
N ASP A 254 -4.07 5.95 3.38
CA ASP A 254 -3.52 4.64 3.75
C ASP A 254 -3.30 3.79 2.49
N ASN A 255 -4.09 2.73 2.29
CA ASN A 255 -4.02 1.94 1.07
C ASN A 255 -4.89 2.50 -0.05
N ILE A 256 -4.35 2.39 -1.28
CA ILE A 256 -5.08 2.67 -2.50
C ILE A 256 -5.37 1.38 -3.27
N SER A 257 -6.37 1.43 -4.14
CA SER A 257 -6.87 0.26 -4.86
C SER A 257 -7.52 0.68 -6.18
N PRO A 258 -6.82 0.48 -7.32
CA PRO A 258 -7.42 0.57 -8.64
C PRO A 258 -8.53 -0.46 -8.81
N ASP A 259 -9.61 -0.07 -9.48
CA ASP A 259 -10.74 -0.94 -9.81
C ASP A 259 -10.69 -1.42 -11.28
N ALA A 260 -11.75 -2.11 -11.72
CA ALA A 260 -11.81 -2.63 -13.09
C ALA A 260 -11.97 -1.55 -14.17
N ASN A 261 -12.48 -0.37 -13.82
CA ASN A 261 -12.61 0.78 -14.71
C ASN A 261 -11.35 1.64 -14.74
N GLY A 262 -10.40 1.40 -13.83
CA GLY A 262 -9.19 2.22 -13.66
C GLY A 262 -9.41 3.42 -12.72
N ASP A 263 -10.55 3.53 -12.06
CA ASP A 263 -10.72 4.46 -10.95
C ASP A 263 -9.95 3.94 -9.73
N ILE A 264 -9.37 4.83 -8.93
CA ILE A 264 -8.59 4.47 -7.76
C ILE A 264 -9.39 4.81 -6.51
N TYR A 265 -9.56 3.85 -5.62
CA TYR A 265 -10.17 4.08 -4.31
C TYR A 265 -9.09 4.15 -3.23
N ALA A 266 -9.27 5.04 -2.27
CA ALA A 266 -8.31 5.25 -1.18
C ALA A 266 -9.03 5.41 0.16
N ALA A 267 -8.50 4.78 1.20
CA ALA A 267 -8.89 5.09 2.58
C ALA A 267 -8.06 6.29 3.08
N GLY A 268 -8.71 7.24 3.75
CA GLY A 268 -8.07 8.43 4.27
C GLY A 268 -8.55 8.82 5.67
N PHE A 269 -7.73 9.62 6.34
CA PHE A 269 -7.91 10.00 7.74
C PHE A 269 -8.12 11.51 7.87
N PRO A 270 -9.34 11.99 8.16
CA PRO A 270 -9.64 13.42 8.27
C PRO A 270 -9.01 14.07 9.51
N ASN A 271 -8.57 13.27 10.49
CA ASN A 271 -7.88 13.76 11.68
C ASN A 271 -6.74 12.80 12.08
N LEU A 272 -5.49 13.18 11.77
CA LEU A 272 -4.31 12.37 12.08
C LEU A 272 -4.07 12.17 13.58
N ILE A 273 -4.36 13.18 14.41
CA ILE A 273 -4.14 13.09 15.85
C ILE A 273 -5.12 12.07 16.45
N GLN A 274 -6.40 12.17 16.09
CA GLN A 274 -7.42 11.23 16.55
C GLN A 274 -7.16 9.83 15.99
N SER A 275 -6.78 9.72 14.71
CA SER A 275 -6.44 8.42 14.11
C SER A 275 -5.24 7.77 14.79
N GLY A 276 -4.22 8.57 15.13
CA GLY A 276 -3.08 8.09 15.91
C GLY A 276 -3.47 7.55 17.29
N LYS A 277 -4.44 8.17 17.98
CA LYS A 277 -5.01 7.62 19.22
C LYS A 277 -5.78 6.33 18.97
N GLY A 278 -6.59 6.28 17.90
CA GLY A 278 -7.34 5.10 17.47
C GLY A 278 -6.44 3.89 17.18
N PHE A 279 -5.31 4.08 16.50
CA PHE A 279 -4.36 3.00 16.25
C PHE A 279 -3.59 2.57 17.51
N ASP A 280 -3.33 3.51 18.44
CA ASP A 280 -2.63 3.23 19.70
C ASP A 280 -3.50 2.51 20.74
N ASP A 281 -4.83 2.67 20.65
CA ASP A 281 -5.82 2.12 21.58
C ASP A 281 -7.17 1.83 20.87
N PRO A 282 -7.21 0.85 19.95
CA PRO A 282 -8.35 0.62 19.06
C PRO A 282 -9.62 0.15 19.78
N TYR A 283 -9.51 -0.30 21.03
CA TYR A 283 -10.65 -0.72 21.84
C TYR A 283 -11.35 0.43 22.55
N ASN A 284 -10.66 1.56 22.79
CA ASN A 284 -11.20 2.68 23.56
C ASN A 284 -11.16 4.03 22.81
N GLN A 285 -10.57 4.06 21.61
CA GLN A 285 -10.45 5.26 20.79
C GLN A 285 -10.98 5.01 19.37
N SER A 286 -11.57 6.03 18.76
CA SER A 286 -11.99 5.98 17.36
C SER A 286 -10.96 6.59 16.42
N SER A 287 -11.02 6.19 15.15
CA SER A 287 -10.26 6.80 14.06
C SER A 287 -11.24 7.09 12.92
N PRO A 288 -11.65 8.36 12.71
CA PRO A 288 -12.53 8.74 11.61
C PRO A 288 -11.97 8.35 10.25
N VAL A 289 -12.86 8.04 9.31
CA VAL A 289 -12.49 7.51 7.98
C VAL A 289 -13.21 8.27 6.88
N THR A 290 -12.48 8.52 5.80
CA THR A 290 -13.00 9.01 4.54
C THR A 290 -12.58 8.05 3.42
N ILE A 291 -13.52 7.66 2.55
CA ILE A 291 -13.24 6.90 1.33
C ILE A 291 -13.26 7.85 0.15
N TRP A 292 -12.15 7.86 -0.58
CA TRP A 292 -11.96 8.67 -1.78
C TRP A 292 -12.05 7.81 -3.03
N ARG A 293 -12.55 8.42 -4.12
CA ARG A 293 -12.41 7.94 -5.49
C ARG A 293 -11.62 8.97 -6.27
N ILE A 294 -10.61 8.51 -6.98
CA ILE A 294 -9.79 9.30 -7.87
C ILE A 294 -10.00 8.76 -9.28
N ARG A 295 -10.56 9.60 -10.16
CA ARG A 295 -10.82 9.28 -11.56
C ARG A 295 -9.91 10.08 -12.46
N LYS A 296 -9.16 9.40 -13.32
CA LYS A 296 -8.40 10.04 -14.38
C LYS A 296 -9.34 10.61 -15.43
N THR A 297 -9.17 11.88 -15.77
CA THR A 297 -9.90 12.58 -16.84
C THR A 297 -8.93 12.99 -17.93
N VAL A 298 -9.27 12.70 -19.18
CA VAL A 298 -8.41 12.97 -20.34
C VAL A 298 -9.16 13.92 -21.27
N ASP A 299 -8.61 15.11 -21.51
CA ASP A 299 -9.10 16.02 -22.53
C ASP A 299 -8.42 15.68 -23.86
N VAL A 300 -9.21 15.34 -24.87
CA VAL A 300 -8.72 14.96 -26.19
C VAL A 300 -9.06 16.07 -27.19
N GLY A 301 -8.03 16.70 -27.73
CA GLY A 301 -8.14 17.65 -28.82
C GLY A 301 -8.06 16.98 -30.19
N LYS A 302 -8.23 17.77 -31.26
CA LYS A 302 -8.11 17.30 -32.66
C LYS A 302 -6.74 16.69 -32.99
N SER A 303 -5.71 17.02 -32.21
CA SER A 303 -4.31 16.62 -32.42
C SER A 303 -3.81 15.59 -31.39
N GLY A 304 -4.69 15.01 -30.56
CA GLY A 304 -4.33 14.07 -29.50
C GLY A 304 -4.70 14.56 -28.09
N VAL A 305 -4.10 13.94 -27.07
CA VAL A 305 -4.35 14.28 -25.66
C VAL A 305 -3.84 15.69 -25.36
N ARG A 306 -4.75 16.57 -24.92
CA ARG A 306 -4.45 17.96 -24.55
C ARG A 306 -4.04 18.09 -23.10
N SER A 307 -4.74 17.40 -22.20
CA SER A 307 -4.41 17.34 -20.78
C SER A 307 -4.89 16.05 -20.14
N ILE A 308 -4.21 15.67 -19.07
CA ILE A 308 -4.62 14.62 -18.14
C ILE A 308 -4.80 15.32 -16.80
N ASP A 309 -5.93 15.07 -16.15
CA ASP A 309 -6.26 15.58 -14.83
C ASP A 309 -6.89 14.46 -13.99
N TYR A 310 -7.09 14.71 -12.69
CA TYR A 310 -7.70 13.77 -11.77
C TYR A 310 -8.87 14.42 -11.04
N ARG A 311 -10.06 13.86 -11.23
CA ARG A 311 -11.21 14.19 -10.40
C ARG A 311 -11.12 13.42 -9.10
N VAL A 312 -10.98 14.14 -7.99
CA VAL A 312 -10.91 13.57 -6.64
C VAL A 312 -12.25 13.79 -5.94
N GLU A 313 -12.91 12.71 -5.54
CA GLU A 313 -14.27 12.73 -4.97
C GLU A 313 -14.32 11.97 -3.65
N LYS A 314 -14.95 12.59 -2.66
CA LYS A 314 -15.31 11.92 -1.41
C LYS A 314 -16.54 11.03 -1.67
N VAL A 315 -16.38 9.73 -1.56
CA VAL A 315 -17.46 8.74 -1.76
C VAL A 315 -18.24 8.53 -0.46
N LEU A 316 -17.52 8.44 0.65
CA LEU A 316 -18.09 8.20 1.98
C LEU A 316 -17.21 8.88 3.03
N GLU A 317 -17.81 9.40 4.09
CA GLU A 317 -17.08 9.82 5.29
C GLU A 317 -17.89 9.48 6.54
N ASP A 318 -17.26 8.77 7.46
CA ASP A 318 -17.78 8.54 8.80
C ASP A 318 -16.96 9.35 9.79
N ARG A 319 -17.31 10.64 9.86
CA ARG A 319 -16.61 11.63 10.69
C ARG A 319 -16.71 11.32 12.18
N ASP A 320 -17.81 10.71 12.61
CA ASP A 320 -18.10 10.40 14.01
C ASP A 320 -17.66 8.98 14.39
N SER A 321 -17.17 8.19 13.44
CA SER A 321 -16.83 6.78 13.59
C SER A 321 -17.97 5.92 14.14
N LYS A 322 -19.19 6.11 13.63
CA LYS A 322 -20.37 5.35 14.07
C LYS A 322 -20.40 3.93 13.52
N VAL A 323 -19.81 3.72 12.35
CA VAL A 323 -19.78 2.45 11.60
C VAL A 323 -18.34 2.11 11.20
N LEU A 324 -17.63 3.06 10.61
CA LEU A 324 -16.23 2.89 10.19
C LEU A 324 -15.30 3.54 11.20
N SER A 325 -14.27 2.80 11.59
CA SER A 325 -13.17 3.31 12.40
C SER A 325 -11.88 2.69 11.90
N GLY A 326 -10.83 3.49 11.72
CA GLY A 326 -9.49 3.00 11.37
C GLY A 326 -9.43 2.14 10.10
N SER A 327 -10.36 2.31 9.16
CA SER A 327 -10.35 1.60 7.89
C SER A 327 -9.15 2.03 7.07
N THR A 328 -8.35 1.05 6.65
CA THR A 328 -7.06 1.27 5.99
C THR A 328 -7.09 0.81 4.53
N THR A 329 -8.09 0.02 4.13
CA THR A 329 -8.22 -0.53 2.78
C THR A 329 -9.67 -0.48 2.31
N VAL A 330 -9.87 -0.18 1.03
CA VAL A 330 -11.15 -0.24 0.34
C VAL A 330 -10.97 -0.88 -1.04
N ARG A 331 -11.90 -1.76 -1.43
CA ARG A 331 -11.98 -2.33 -2.79
C ARG A 331 -13.36 -2.07 -3.35
N HIS A 332 -13.41 -1.52 -4.57
CA HIS A 332 -14.65 -1.33 -5.30
C HIS A 332 -14.85 -2.48 -6.28
N ASP A 333 -15.98 -3.18 -6.16
CA ASP A 333 -16.42 -4.12 -7.17
C ASP A 333 -17.27 -3.39 -8.22
N VAL A 334 -16.70 -3.22 -9.41
CA VAL A 334 -17.36 -2.54 -10.53
C VAL A 334 -18.64 -3.25 -10.97
N LYS A 335 -18.74 -4.58 -10.82
CA LYS A 335 -19.91 -5.33 -11.30
C LYS A 335 -21.15 -5.03 -10.45
N THR A 336 -20.98 -5.01 -9.13
CA THR A 336 -22.09 -4.82 -8.18
C THR A 336 -22.21 -3.39 -7.68
N GLY A 337 -21.16 -2.57 -7.85
CA GLY A 337 -21.04 -1.23 -7.26
C GLY A 337 -20.72 -1.23 -5.76
N ARG A 338 -20.44 -2.40 -5.17
CA ARG A 338 -20.16 -2.53 -3.73
C ARG A 338 -18.78 -2.02 -3.36
N LEU A 339 -18.66 -1.54 -2.13
CA LEU A 339 -17.37 -1.27 -1.48
C LEU A 339 -17.12 -2.29 -0.38
N PHE A 340 -15.96 -2.95 -0.43
CA PHE A 340 -15.44 -3.81 0.63
C PHE A 340 -14.38 -3.02 1.40
N ILE A 341 -14.63 -2.73 2.67
CA ILE A 341 -13.82 -1.84 3.49
C ILE A 341 -13.30 -2.62 4.70
N SER A 342 -11.98 -2.61 4.90
CA SER A 342 -11.32 -3.29 6.02
C SER A 342 -10.37 -2.37 6.77
N ALA A 343 -10.05 -2.74 7.99
CA ALA A 343 -9.20 -1.99 8.90
C ALA A 343 -8.04 -2.85 9.42
N ALA A 344 -6.91 -2.22 9.70
CA ALA A 344 -5.75 -2.89 10.30
C ALA A 344 -5.99 -3.34 11.75
N VAL A 345 -6.92 -2.68 12.45
CA VAL A 345 -7.13 -2.84 13.90
C VAL A 345 -8.55 -3.23 14.30
N HIS A 346 -9.46 -3.47 13.34
CA HIS A 346 -10.82 -3.93 13.64
C HIS A 346 -11.05 -5.36 13.13
N PRO A 347 -11.85 -6.18 13.85
CA PRO A 347 -12.03 -7.60 13.56
C PRO A 347 -13.11 -7.88 12.50
N PHE A 348 -13.58 -6.87 11.78
CA PHE A 348 -14.68 -7.01 10.82
C PHE A 348 -14.36 -6.31 9.49
N LEU A 349 -15.04 -6.78 8.44
CA LEU A 349 -15.09 -6.15 7.13
C LEU A 349 -16.48 -5.52 6.95
N VAL A 350 -16.53 -4.30 6.41
CA VAL A 350 -17.78 -3.61 6.09
C VAL A 350 -18.02 -3.70 4.58
N VAL A 351 -19.24 -4.07 4.20
CA VAL A 351 -19.69 -4.04 2.80
C VAL A 351 -20.73 -2.93 2.66
N CYS A 352 -20.43 -1.94 1.83
CA CYS A 352 -21.39 -0.90 1.49
C CYS A 352 -22.07 -1.27 0.16
N GLU A 353 -23.39 -1.40 0.21
CA GLU A 353 -24.23 -1.55 -0.97
C GLU A 353 -24.46 -0.18 -1.62
N PRO A 354 -24.40 -0.05 -2.95
CA PRO A 354 -24.78 1.18 -3.62
C PRO A 354 -26.29 1.43 -3.45
N THR A 355 -26.66 2.67 -3.13
CA THR A 355 -28.06 3.09 -3.15
C THR A 355 -28.55 3.17 -4.59
N LYS A 356 -29.68 2.52 -4.89
CA LYS A 356 -30.34 2.57 -6.20
C LYS A 356 -30.80 3.97 -6.59
#